data_AF-A0A846P722-F1
#
_entry.id   AF-A0A846P722-F1
#
_cell.length_a   1.000
_cell.length_b   1.000
_cell.length_c   1.000
_cell.angle_alpha   90.00
_cell.angle_beta   90.00
_cell.angle_gamma   90.00
#
_symmetry.space_group_name_H-M   'P 1'
#
loop_
_entity.id
_entity.type
_entity.pdbx_description
1 polymer ?
#
loop_
_entity_poly.entity_id
_entity_poly.type
_entity_poly.pdbx_seq_one_letter_code
_entity_poly.pdbx_strand_id
1 'polypeptide(L)'
;MKIDVKLVVYLKGTDLVAETAYLALVGKMGYESRLVALKRFDHHRFIIESEAPERAASDLKDVLARQSTFYNRNKHNHVLECVWEGGELREGPELAALRKRVLGEATKRVIPKRTKDFDGKTVDKKVILEGNQLFLVESLVEEQDSAVRASAACKLQVDLKGAAVDVPNSGTLWWLVLSADSEAEARAAAEEVLVCRKRDRGLLLNPNYQRFEILALAEMEPGKNV
;
A
#
# COMPACT_ATOMS: atom_id res chain seq x y z
N MET A 1 -0.59 7.82 -28.59
CA MET A 1 -0.05 6.69 -27.82
C MET A 1 -0.61 6.73 -26.40
N LYS A 2 -0.76 5.57 -25.74
CA LYS A 2 -1.26 5.48 -24.36
C LYS A 2 -0.10 5.38 -23.38
N ILE A 3 -0.18 6.16 -22.31
CA ILE A 3 0.72 6.09 -21.16
C ILE A 3 -0.09 5.52 -20.00
N ASP A 4 0.30 4.36 -19.48
CA ASP A 4 -0.22 3.82 -18.24
C ASP A 4 0.58 4.40 -17.08
N VAL A 5 -0.10 5.11 -16.19
CA VAL A 5 0.52 5.79 -15.06
C VAL A 5 0.03 5.16 -13.78
N LYS A 6 0.95 4.81 -12.90
CA LYS A 6 0.69 4.43 -11.52
C LYS A 6 1.36 5.42 -10.57
N LEU A 7 0.58 5.96 -9.66
CA LEU A 7 1.03 6.84 -8.58
C LEU A 7 0.66 6.21 -7.24
N VAL A 8 1.68 5.89 -6.44
CA VAL A 8 1.54 5.41 -5.06
C VAL A 8 2.08 6.46 -4.11
N VAL A 9 1.26 6.91 -3.17
CA VAL A 9 1.60 7.98 -2.21
C VAL A 9 1.59 7.42 -0.79
N TYR A 10 2.55 7.85 0.04
CA TYR A 10 2.60 7.49 1.45
C TYR A 10 3.20 8.57 2.33
N LEU A 11 2.85 8.56 3.61
CA LEU A 11 3.37 9.52 4.59
C LEU A 11 4.88 9.35 4.80
N LYS A 12 5.58 10.47 4.97
CA LYS A 12 6.99 10.50 5.38
C LYS A 12 7.18 10.06 6.84
N GLY A 13 6.18 10.37 7.68
CA GLY A 13 6.15 10.00 9.09
C GLY A 13 5.20 8.84 9.36
N THR A 14 4.85 8.69 10.63
CA THR A 14 3.91 7.66 11.09
C THR A 14 2.51 7.88 10.50
N ASP A 15 1.94 6.83 9.93
CA ASP A 15 0.53 6.80 9.54
C ASP A 15 -0.32 6.35 10.74
N LEU A 16 -0.91 7.33 11.43
CA LEU A 16 -1.75 7.08 12.59
C LEU A 16 -3.02 6.27 12.27
N VAL A 17 -3.52 6.34 11.02
CA VAL A 17 -4.69 5.55 10.60
C VAL A 17 -4.29 4.08 10.51
N ALA A 18 -3.17 3.79 9.85
CA ALA A 18 -2.66 2.41 9.75
C ALA A 18 -2.28 1.85 11.12
N GLU A 19 -1.64 2.65 11.98
CA GLU A 19 -1.24 2.24 13.34
C GLU A 19 -2.46 1.96 14.22
N THR A 20 -3.45 2.85 14.22
CA THR A 20 -4.68 2.66 14.99
C THR A 20 -5.44 1.42 14.50
N ALA A 21 -5.54 1.22 13.18
CA ALA A 21 -6.17 0.04 12.60
C ALA A 21 -5.44 -1.25 13.01
N TYR A 22 -4.10 -1.26 12.93
CA TYR A 22 -3.29 -2.37 13.40
C TYR A 22 -3.53 -2.69 14.88
N LEU A 23 -3.51 -1.69 15.75
CA LEU A 23 -3.73 -1.88 17.19
C LEU A 23 -5.14 -2.38 17.50
N ALA A 24 -6.16 -1.94 16.76
CA ALA A 24 -7.51 -2.46 16.91
C ALA A 24 -7.59 -3.94 16.47
N LEU A 25 -7.02 -4.28 15.33
CA LEU A 25 -7.01 -5.65 14.79
C LEU A 25 -6.27 -6.61 15.74
N VAL A 26 -5.05 -6.25 16.14
CA VAL A 26 -4.20 -7.11 16.99
C VAL A 26 -4.64 -7.07 18.45
N GLY A 27 -4.99 -5.91 19.00
CA GLY A 27 -5.28 -5.77 20.43
C GLY A 27 -6.72 -6.05 20.85
N LYS A 28 -7.68 -5.99 19.91
CA LYS A 28 -9.12 -6.12 20.22
C LYS A 28 -9.85 -7.17 19.39
N MET A 29 -9.32 -7.56 18.24
CA MET A 29 -10.02 -8.43 17.28
C MET A 29 -9.37 -9.81 17.09
N GLY A 30 -8.34 -10.14 17.88
CA GLY A 30 -7.78 -11.50 17.90
C GLY A 30 -6.80 -11.82 16.77
N TYR A 31 -6.25 -10.81 16.08
CA TYR A 31 -5.30 -11.03 14.97
C TYR A 31 -3.83 -11.03 15.42
N GLU A 32 -3.52 -11.08 16.71
CA GLU A 32 -2.16 -10.97 17.25
C GLU A 32 -1.18 -12.05 16.79
N SER A 33 -1.67 -13.24 16.47
CA SER A 33 -0.85 -14.36 15.96
C SER A 33 -0.73 -14.36 14.44
N ARG A 34 -1.49 -13.50 13.74
CA ARG A 34 -1.60 -13.52 12.27
C ARG A 34 -1.12 -12.24 11.61
N LEU A 35 -1.50 -11.06 12.12
CA LEU A 35 -1.16 -9.78 11.52
C LEU A 35 0.12 -9.21 12.13
N VAL A 36 1.20 -9.20 11.35
CA VAL A 36 2.54 -8.76 11.78
C VAL A 36 2.74 -7.27 11.52
N ALA A 37 2.29 -6.78 10.36
CA ALA A 37 2.39 -5.38 10.00
C ALA A 37 1.25 -4.97 9.07
N LEU A 38 0.90 -3.68 9.15
CA LEU A 38 -0.09 -3.04 8.30
C LEU A 38 0.49 -1.71 7.81
N LYS A 39 0.43 -1.47 6.51
CA LYS A 39 0.80 -0.20 5.89
C LYS A 39 -0.32 0.25 4.95
N ARG A 40 -0.46 1.57 4.84
CA ARG A 40 -1.47 2.23 4.03
C ARG A 40 -0.80 3.16 3.04
N PHE A 41 -1.33 3.18 1.82
CA PHE A 41 -0.89 4.01 0.72
C PHE A 41 -2.13 4.55 0.01
N ASP A 42 -2.02 5.72 -0.61
CA ASP A 42 -2.99 6.16 -1.60
C ASP A 42 -2.51 5.69 -2.98
N HIS A 43 -3.42 5.12 -3.77
CA HIS A 43 -3.14 4.59 -5.09
C HIS A 43 -3.99 5.30 -6.13
N HIS A 44 -3.36 5.70 -7.23
CA HIS A 44 -4.03 6.25 -8.39
C HIS A 44 -3.46 5.63 -9.65
N ARG A 45 -4.34 5.21 -10.57
CA ARG A 45 -3.96 4.85 -11.93
C ARG A 45 -4.58 5.83 -12.90
N PHE A 46 -3.79 6.28 -13.86
CA PHE A 46 -4.23 7.16 -14.92
C PHE A 46 -3.85 6.58 -16.27
N ILE A 47 -4.69 6.78 -17.28
CA ILE A 47 -4.32 6.56 -18.68
C ILE A 47 -4.27 7.91 -19.36
N ILE A 48 -3.14 8.24 -19.95
CA ILE A 48 -2.95 9.51 -20.68
C ILE A 48 -2.75 9.19 -22.16
N GLU A 49 -3.54 9.82 -23.02
CA GLU A 49 -3.33 9.75 -24.46
C GLU A 49 -2.54 10.96 -24.94
N SER A 50 -1.39 10.71 -25.57
CA SER A 50 -0.52 11.74 -26.10
C SER A 50 0.19 11.28 -27.37
N GLU A 51 0.42 12.18 -28.32
CA GLU A 51 1.27 11.96 -29.49
C GLU A 51 2.77 12.02 -29.15
N ALA A 52 3.11 12.65 -28.02
CA ALA A 52 4.47 12.76 -27.50
C ALA A 52 4.51 12.22 -26.06
N PRO A 53 4.59 10.88 -25.87
CA PRO A 53 4.41 10.26 -24.56
C PRO A 53 5.51 10.63 -23.56
N GLU A 54 6.77 10.70 -24.00
CA GLU A 54 7.90 11.12 -23.15
C GLU A 54 7.70 12.53 -22.59
N ARG A 55 7.30 13.47 -23.46
CA ARG A 55 7.01 14.84 -23.05
C ARG A 55 5.82 14.90 -22.08
N ALA A 56 4.74 14.17 -22.36
CA ALA A 56 3.58 14.14 -21.48
C ALA A 56 3.89 13.52 -20.10
N ALA A 57 4.74 12.49 -20.05
CA ALA A 57 5.19 11.91 -18.79
C ALA A 57 6.04 12.90 -17.96
N SER A 58 6.91 13.67 -18.64
CA SER A 58 7.69 14.75 -18.02
C SER A 58 6.81 15.90 -17.53
N ASP A 59 5.86 16.36 -18.36
CA ASP A 59 4.89 17.39 -18.00
C ASP A 59 4.02 16.95 -16.81
N LEU A 60 3.61 15.68 -16.75
CA LEU A 60 2.88 15.12 -15.61
C LEU A 60 3.69 15.20 -14.31
N LYS A 61 4.97 14.83 -14.35
CA LYS A 61 5.87 14.95 -13.21
C LYS A 61 5.92 16.39 -12.70
N ASP A 62 6.10 17.36 -13.59
CA ASP A 62 6.13 18.78 -13.22
C ASP A 62 4.80 19.28 -12.67
N VAL A 63 3.69 18.77 -13.20
CA VAL A 63 2.34 19.05 -12.70
C VAL A 63 2.17 18.51 -11.27
N LEU A 64 2.50 17.23 -11.03
CA LEU A 64 2.43 16.60 -9.71
C LEU A 64 3.32 17.30 -8.68
N ALA A 65 4.49 17.80 -9.08
CA ALA A 65 5.38 18.55 -8.19
C ALA A 65 4.83 19.92 -7.77
N ARG A 66 3.92 20.51 -8.55
CA ARG A 66 3.35 21.85 -8.33
C ARG A 66 2.02 21.84 -7.60
N GLN A 67 1.21 20.79 -7.76
CA GLN A 67 -0.13 20.73 -7.19
C GLN A 67 -0.22 19.84 -5.94
N SER A 68 -1.27 20.05 -5.13
CA SER A 68 -1.53 19.27 -3.92
C SER A 68 -2.73 18.32 -4.05
N THR A 69 -3.21 18.07 -5.28
CA THR A 69 -4.42 17.26 -5.53
C THR A 69 -4.27 15.83 -5.04
N PHE A 70 -3.14 15.20 -5.36
CA PHE A 70 -2.89 13.81 -5.03
C PHE A 70 -2.10 13.66 -3.73
N TYR A 71 -1.17 14.59 -3.47
CA TYR A 71 -0.38 14.53 -2.26
C TYR A 71 0.17 15.91 -1.87
N ASN A 72 0.46 16.05 -0.58
CA ASN A 72 1.25 17.18 -0.07
C ASN A 72 2.74 16.79 -0.04
N ARG A 73 3.57 17.42 -0.89
CA ARG A 73 5.02 17.17 -0.99
C ARG A 73 5.81 17.28 0.31
N ASN A 74 5.33 18.09 1.26
CA ASN A 74 5.99 18.27 2.55
C ASN A 74 5.72 17.07 3.48
N LYS A 75 4.55 16.44 3.35
CA LYS A 75 4.11 15.35 4.24
C LYS A 75 4.26 13.95 3.63
N HIS A 76 4.31 13.85 2.30
CA HIS A 76 4.25 12.57 1.59
C HIS A 76 5.49 12.33 0.73
N ASN A 77 5.84 11.06 0.62
CA ASN A 77 6.65 10.51 -0.46
C ASN A 77 5.71 9.94 -1.54
N HIS A 78 6.25 9.68 -2.72
CA HIS A 78 5.51 9.01 -3.78
C HIS A 78 6.42 8.08 -4.59
N VAL A 79 5.79 7.16 -5.30
CA VAL A 79 6.35 6.38 -6.40
C VAL A 79 5.49 6.67 -7.62
N LEU A 80 6.12 7.13 -8.69
CA LEU A 80 5.49 7.38 -9.99
C LEU A 80 6.10 6.42 -11.00
N GLU A 81 5.25 5.66 -11.69
CA GLU A 81 5.62 4.78 -12.78
C GLU A 81 4.76 5.17 -13.99
N CYS A 82 5.39 5.68 -15.05
CA CYS A 82 4.75 5.98 -16.33
C CYS A 82 5.32 5.00 -17.36
N VAL A 83 4.47 4.21 -18.00
CA VAL A 83 4.87 3.20 -18.98
C VAL A 83 4.13 3.43 -20.29
N TRP A 84 4.84 3.43 -21.41
CA TRP A 84 4.26 3.53 -22.75
C TRP A 84 5.02 2.61 -23.72
N GLU A 85 4.48 2.46 -24.93
CA GLU A 85 5.15 1.69 -25.97
C GLU A 85 6.48 2.36 -26.35
N GLY A 86 7.59 1.68 -26.07
CA GLY A 86 8.94 2.17 -26.38
C GLY A 86 9.61 2.99 -25.28
N GLY A 87 9.03 3.13 -24.08
CA GLY A 87 9.70 3.82 -22.98
C GLY A 87 8.99 3.78 -21.63
N GLU A 88 9.72 4.21 -20.61
CA GLU A 88 9.19 4.40 -19.26
C GLU A 88 9.84 5.60 -18.58
N LEU A 89 9.12 6.18 -17.61
CA LEU A 89 9.63 7.17 -16.67
C LEU A 89 9.26 6.72 -15.26
N ARG A 90 10.25 6.69 -14.37
CA ARG A 90 10.06 6.32 -12.96
C ARG A 90 10.61 7.40 -12.04
N GLU A 91 9.90 7.66 -10.95
CA GLU A 91 10.34 8.57 -9.89
C GLU A 91 10.00 8.00 -8.50
N GLY A 92 10.88 8.24 -7.53
CA GLY A 92 10.78 7.66 -6.20
C GLY A 92 11.47 6.29 -6.11
N PRO A 93 11.38 5.62 -4.94
CA PRO A 93 11.90 4.28 -4.78
C PRO A 93 11.07 3.29 -5.60
N GLU A 94 11.70 2.22 -6.09
CA GLU A 94 10.95 1.13 -6.70
C GLU A 94 9.97 0.50 -5.69
N LEU A 95 8.77 0.12 -6.15
CA LEU A 95 7.80 -0.59 -5.31
C LEU A 95 8.41 -1.85 -4.70
N ALA A 96 9.28 -2.55 -5.44
CA ALA A 96 10.01 -3.72 -4.93
C ALA A 96 10.91 -3.37 -3.72
N ALA A 97 11.62 -2.24 -3.76
CA ALA A 97 12.43 -1.78 -2.64
C ALA A 97 11.57 -1.36 -1.44
N LEU A 98 10.41 -0.74 -1.70
CA LEU A 98 9.45 -0.38 -0.67
C LEU A 98 8.87 -1.62 0.04
N ARG A 99 8.50 -2.66 -0.72
CA ARG A 99 8.08 -3.97 -0.19
C ARG A 99 9.13 -4.55 0.74
N LYS A 100 10.39 -4.64 0.27
CA LYS A 100 11.53 -5.13 1.06
C LYS A 100 11.70 -4.35 2.37
N ARG A 101 11.53 -3.03 2.36
CA ARG A 101 11.61 -2.20 3.57
C ARG A 101 10.48 -2.52 4.56
N VAL A 102 9.23 -2.57 4.10
CA VAL A 102 8.08 -2.91 4.95
C VAL A 102 8.26 -4.29 5.57
N LEU A 103 8.75 -5.25 4.79
CA LEU A 103 9.08 -6.59 5.25
C LEU A 103 10.20 -6.60 6.29
N GLY A 104 11.31 -5.92 6.02
CA GLY A 104 12.42 -5.81 6.98
C GLY A 104 12.00 -5.16 8.31
N GLU A 105 11.07 -4.20 8.27
CA GLU A 105 10.46 -3.63 9.49
C GLU A 105 9.57 -4.64 10.21
N ALA A 106 8.76 -5.41 9.48
CA ALA A 106 7.87 -6.43 10.02
C ALA A 106 8.66 -7.57 10.69
N THR A 107 9.67 -8.11 10.02
CA THR A 107 10.51 -9.19 10.56
C THR A 107 11.23 -8.78 11.84
N LYS A 108 11.65 -7.51 11.98
CA LYS A 108 12.24 -6.99 13.23
C LYS A 108 11.27 -6.96 14.41
N ARG A 109 9.96 -6.96 14.15
CA ARG A 109 8.92 -7.07 15.19
C ARG A 109 8.69 -8.51 15.61
N VAL A 110 8.97 -9.47 14.72
CA VAL A 110 8.78 -10.91 14.95
C VAL A 110 10.00 -11.56 15.60
N ILE A 111 11.21 -11.17 15.20
CA ILE A 111 12.42 -11.78 15.77
C ILE A 111 12.47 -11.42 17.26
N PRO A 112 12.55 -12.43 18.17
CA PRO A 112 12.66 -12.18 19.60
C PRO A 112 13.85 -11.26 19.87
N LYS A 113 13.59 -10.09 20.44
CA LYS A 113 14.65 -9.27 21.00
C LYS A 113 14.90 -9.74 22.43
N ARG A 114 16.13 -10.19 22.70
CA ARG A 114 16.65 -10.28 24.06
C ARG A 114 16.74 -8.87 24.62
N THR A 115 15.74 -8.46 25.38
CA THR A 115 15.78 -7.23 26.16
C THR A 115 16.17 -7.57 27.59
N LYS A 116 17.10 -6.79 28.14
CA LYS A 116 17.35 -6.80 29.58
C LYS A 116 16.21 -6.01 30.24
N ASP A 117 15.52 -6.65 31.16
CA ASP A 117 14.57 -5.98 32.03
C ASP A 117 15.30 -5.01 32.98
N PHE A 118 14.52 -4.20 33.69
CA PHE A 118 15.02 -3.21 34.64
C PHE A 118 15.85 -3.85 35.78
N ASP A 119 15.67 -5.14 36.04
CA ASP A 119 16.45 -5.96 36.99
C ASP A 119 17.70 -6.62 36.38
N GLY A 120 18.01 -6.33 35.11
CA GLY A 120 19.13 -6.90 34.38
C GLY A 120 18.91 -8.34 33.89
N LYS A 121 17.75 -8.96 34.15
CA LYS A 121 17.44 -10.28 33.60
C LYS A 121 17.08 -10.18 32.14
N THR A 122 17.58 -11.12 31.35
CA THR A 122 17.21 -11.19 29.94
C THR A 122 15.83 -11.83 29.87
N VAL A 123 14.84 -11.08 29.41
CA VAL A 123 13.51 -11.63 29.15
C VAL A 123 13.36 -11.83 27.66
N ASP A 124 13.11 -13.08 27.29
CA ASP A 124 12.69 -13.41 25.93
C ASP A 124 11.24 -12.92 25.77
N LYS A 125 11.06 -11.78 25.11
CA LYS A 125 9.74 -11.43 24.57
C LYS A 125 9.46 -12.41 23.43
N LYS A 126 8.76 -13.50 23.75
CA LYS A 126 8.23 -14.44 22.76
C LYS A 126 7.30 -13.67 21.83
N VAL A 127 7.68 -13.55 20.58
CA VAL A 127 6.71 -13.37 19.51
C VAL A 127 6.48 -14.76 18.95
N ILE A 128 5.28 -15.26 19.19
CA ILE A 128 4.84 -16.60 18.78
C ILE A 128 4.49 -16.49 17.30
N LEU A 129 5.50 -16.55 16.42
CA LEU A 129 5.33 -17.08 15.08
C LEU A 129 6.06 -18.42 15.04
N GLU A 130 5.52 -19.41 15.75
CA GLU A 130 6.09 -20.76 15.76
C GLU A 130 5.76 -21.44 14.42
N GLY A 131 6.73 -21.53 13.52
CA GLY A 131 6.67 -22.38 12.32
C GLY A 131 6.05 -21.76 11.06
N ASN A 132 5.28 -20.67 11.19
CA ASN A 132 4.52 -20.11 10.08
C ASN A 132 5.37 -19.24 9.14
N GLN A 133 5.06 -19.28 7.85
CA GLN A 133 5.66 -18.42 6.84
C GLN A 133 5.10 -17.01 6.93
N LEU A 134 5.79 -16.04 6.33
CA LEU A 134 5.30 -14.67 6.19
C LEU A 134 4.81 -14.46 4.75
N PHE A 135 3.71 -13.74 4.62
CA PHE A 135 3.14 -13.36 3.34
C PHE A 135 2.90 -11.86 3.31
N LEU A 136 3.29 -11.20 2.22
CA LEU A 136 2.85 -9.84 1.92
C LEU A 136 1.65 -9.91 1.00
N VAL A 137 0.51 -9.40 1.48
CA VAL A 137 -0.71 -9.28 0.69
C VAL A 137 -0.97 -7.81 0.39
N GLU A 138 -1.10 -7.49 -0.90
CA GLU A 138 -1.44 -6.16 -1.39
C GLU A 138 -2.90 -6.12 -1.79
N SER A 139 -3.67 -5.23 -1.16
CA SER A 139 -5.08 -5.06 -1.48
C SER A 139 -5.43 -3.60 -1.74
N LEU A 140 -6.09 -3.35 -2.87
CA LEU A 140 -6.64 -2.05 -3.21
C LEU A 140 -8.11 -2.02 -2.82
N VAL A 141 -8.46 -1.09 -1.93
CA VAL A 141 -9.86 -0.73 -1.64
C VAL A 141 -10.21 0.45 -2.54
N GLU A 142 -11.08 0.23 -3.51
CA GLU A 142 -11.39 1.19 -4.57
C GLU A 142 -12.31 2.33 -4.11
N GLU A 143 -12.03 3.52 -4.62
CA GLU A 143 -12.95 4.65 -4.61
C GLU A 143 -14.07 4.41 -5.63
N GLN A 144 -15.30 4.28 -5.13
CA GLN A 144 -16.47 4.01 -5.98
C GLN A 144 -17.06 5.28 -6.59
N ASP A 145 -16.73 6.46 -6.05
CA ASP A 145 -17.26 7.71 -6.57
C ASP A 145 -16.61 8.09 -7.92
N SER A 146 -17.35 7.84 -9.00
CA SER A 146 -16.95 8.22 -10.35
C SER A 146 -16.79 9.73 -10.53
N ALA A 147 -17.50 10.55 -9.74
CA ALA A 147 -17.38 12.01 -9.82
C ALA A 147 -16.02 12.49 -9.31
N VAL A 148 -15.50 11.86 -8.25
CA VAL A 148 -14.14 12.14 -7.75
C VAL A 148 -13.10 11.82 -8.81
N ARG A 149 -13.21 10.66 -9.47
CA ARG A 149 -12.30 10.24 -10.54
C ARG A 149 -12.39 11.15 -11.77
N ALA A 150 -13.60 11.52 -12.20
CA ALA A 150 -13.82 12.45 -13.30
C ALA A 150 -13.25 13.85 -13.01
N SER A 151 -13.40 14.34 -11.78
CA SER A 151 -12.83 15.62 -11.34
C SER A 151 -11.30 15.61 -11.40
N ALA A 152 -10.67 14.52 -10.94
CA ALA A 152 -9.22 14.34 -11.04
C ALA A 152 -8.74 14.30 -12.50
N ALA A 153 -9.44 13.57 -13.38
CA ALA A 153 -9.15 13.51 -14.81
C ALA A 153 -9.23 14.90 -15.47
N CYS A 154 -10.33 15.62 -15.23
CA CYS A 154 -10.56 16.96 -15.77
C CYS A 154 -9.44 17.93 -15.35
N LYS A 155 -9.05 17.90 -14.07
CA LYS A 155 -7.96 18.73 -13.57
C LYS A 155 -6.63 18.42 -14.24
N LEU A 156 -6.27 17.14 -14.33
CA LEU A 156 -5.05 16.70 -15.02
C LEU A 156 -5.08 17.08 -16.50
N GLN A 157 -6.23 16.96 -17.18
CA GLN A 157 -6.37 17.35 -18.58
C GLN A 157 -6.11 18.84 -18.78
N VAL A 158 -6.62 19.70 -17.90
CA VAL A 158 -6.33 21.15 -17.93
C VAL A 158 -4.82 21.40 -17.75
N ASP A 159 -4.20 20.76 -16.76
CA ASP A 159 -2.78 20.95 -16.44
C ASP A 159 -1.85 20.40 -17.53
N LEU A 160 -2.27 19.33 -18.22
CA LEU A 160 -1.56 18.69 -19.33
C LEU A 160 -1.95 19.24 -20.71
N LYS A 161 -2.48 20.48 -20.74
CA LYS A 161 -2.79 21.23 -21.98
C LYS A 161 -3.74 20.48 -22.93
N GLY A 162 -4.73 19.80 -22.36
CA GLY A 162 -5.80 19.15 -23.10
C GLY A 162 -5.56 17.70 -23.48
N ALA A 163 -4.42 17.09 -23.10
CA ALA A 163 -4.20 15.66 -23.26
C ALA A 163 -5.38 14.86 -22.68
N ALA A 164 -5.87 13.85 -23.40
CA ALA A 164 -6.99 13.06 -22.89
C ALA A 164 -6.50 12.23 -21.69
N VAL A 165 -7.18 12.37 -20.56
CA VAL A 165 -6.85 11.67 -19.30
C VAL A 165 -8.07 10.88 -18.84
N ASP A 166 -7.84 9.61 -18.54
CA ASP A 166 -8.79 8.75 -17.85
C ASP A 166 -8.21 8.29 -16.50
N VAL A 167 -9.08 8.07 -15.52
CA VAL A 167 -8.72 7.60 -14.16
C VAL A 167 -9.46 6.28 -13.91
N PRO A 168 -8.96 5.15 -14.45
CA PRO A 168 -9.66 3.88 -14.39
C PRO A 168 -9.82 3.36 -12.96
N ASN A 169 -8.86 3.61 -12.07
CA ASN A 169 -9.00 3.30 -10.66
C ASN A 169 -8.23 4.27 -9.75
N SER A 170 -8.72 4.38 -8.53
CA SER A 170 -8.08 5.09 -7.43
C SER A 170 -8.60 4.52 -6.11
N GLY A 171 -7.84 4.61 -5.03
CA GLY A 171 -8.30 4.15 -3.74
C GLY A 171 -7.19 4.03 -2.71
N THR A 172 -7.48 3.30 -1.64
CA THR A 172 -6.51 3.02 -0.57
C THR A 172 -5.88 1.66 -0.80
N LEU A 173 -4.56 1.63 -0.97
CA LEU A 173 -3.77 0.41 -1.05
C LEU A 173 -3.29 0.03 0.36
N TRP A 174 -3.68 -1.16 0.79
CA TRP A 174 -3.26 -1.77 2.04
C TRP A 174 -2.24 -2.87 1.77
N TRP A 175 -1.14 -2.82 2.52
CA TRP A 175 -0.17 -3.90 2.57
C TRP A 175 -0.25 -4.56 3.93
N LEU A 176 -0.60 -5.84 3.92
CA LEU A 176 -0.72 -6.68 5.11
C LEU A 176 0.44 -7.67 5.11
N VAL A 177 1.22 -7.67 6.18
CA VAL A 177 2.19 -8.74 6.42
C VAL A 177 1.53 -9.72 7.37
N LEU A 178 1.26 -10.92 6.87
CA LEU A 178 0.52 -11.96 7.55
C LEU A 178 1.43 -13.16 7.82
N SER A 179 1.19 -13.83 8.94
CA SER A 179 1.75 -15.13 9.23
C SER A 179 0.70 -16.20 8.97
N ALA A 180 1.06 -17.19 8.15
CA ALA A 180 0.18 -18.26 7.72
C ALA A 180 0.99 -19.50 7.30
N ASP A 181 0.32 -20.64 7.20
CA ASP A 181 0.93 -21.91 6.75
C ASP A 181 0.96 -22.03 5.22
N SER A 182 0.17 -21.22 4.52
CA SER A 182 0.05 -21.25 3.07
C SER A 182 -0.43 -19.92 2.49
N GLU A 183 -0.21 -19.73 1.18
CA GLU A 183 -0.76 -18.61 0.41
C GLU A 183 -2.29 -18.54 0.51
N ALA A 184 -2.97 -19.68 0.46
CA ALA A 184 -4.44 -19.73 0.56
C ALA A 184 -4.94 -19.24 1.92
N GLU A 185 -4.27 -19.63 3.00
CA GLU A 185 -4.59 -19.14 4.35
C GLU A 185 -4.26 -17.65 4.49
N ALA A 186 -3.11 -17.19 3.97
CA ALA A 186 -2.75 -15.77 3.98
C ALA A 186 -3.78 -14.92 3.24
N ARG A 187 -4.26 -15.38 2.08
CA ARG A 187 -5.34 -14.73 1.33
C ARG A 187 -6.62 -14.66 2.16
N ALA A 188 -7.06 -15.78 2.74
CA ALA A 188 -8.26 -15.82 3.56
C ALA A 188 -8.17 -14.90 4.79
N ALA A 189 -7.02 -14.87 5.45
CA ALA A 189 -6.75 -13.98 6.58
C ALA A 189 -6.74 -12.50 6.16
N ALA A 190 -6.17 -12.17 5.00
CA ALA A 190 -6.21 -10.81 4.46
C ALA A 190 -7.65 -10.35 4.23
N GLU A 191 -8.47 -11.19 3.60
CA GLU A 191 -9.90 -10.89 3.37
C GLU A 191 -10.66 -10.69 4.69
N GLU A 192 -10.37 -11.50 5.70
CA GLU A 192 -11.01 -11.37 7.01
C GLU A 192 -10.63 -10.06 7.71
N VAL A 193 -9.37 -9.64 7.61
CA VAL A 193 -8.88 -8.36 8.17
C VAL A 193 -9.43 -7.16 7.40
N LEU A 194 -9.50 -7.27 6.07
CA LEU A 194 -9.97 -6.20 5.20
C LEU A 194 -11.46 -5.94 5.41
N VAL A 195 -12.30 -6.97 5.27
CA VAL A 195 -13.75 -6.82 5.17
C VAL A 195 -14.40 -6.75 6.54
N CYS A 196 -14.95 -5.59 6.90
CA CYS A 196 -15.75 -5.43 8.11
C CYS A 196 -17.07 -6.21 8.00
N ARG A 197 -17.09 -7.44 8.52
CA ARG A 197 -18.27 -8.32 8.54
C ARG A 197 -19.01 -8.25 9.88
N LYS A 198 -18.30 -7.99 10.97
CA LYS A 198 -18.83 -7.89 12.34
C LYS A 198 -18.08 -6.82 13.11
N ARG A 199 -18.62 -6.41 14.27
CA ARG A 199 -17.98 -5.41 15.15
C ARG A 199 -16.58 -5.80 15.62
N ASP A 200 -16.30 -7.10 15.68
CA ASP A 200 -15.06 -7.71 16.14
C ASP A 200 -14.26 -8.38 15.02
N ARG A 201 -14.67 -8.25 13.75
CA ARG A 201 -14.00 -8.89 12.60
C ARG A 201 -13.96 -8.00 11.38
N GLY A 202 -12.73 -7.73 10.95
CA GLY A 202 -12.41 -6.85 9.83
C GLY A 202 -12.63 -5.38 10.13
N LEU A 203 -11.83 -4.51 9.52
CA LEU A 203 -11.82 -3.08 9.87
C LEU A 203 -11.56 -2.13 8.70
N LEU A 204 -10.91 -2.61 7.63
CA LEU A 204 -10.27 -1.70 6.66
C LEU A 204 -11.20 -1.25 5.53
N LEU A 205 -12.28 -1.98 5.28
CA LEU A 205 -13.30 -1.61 4.31
C LEU A 205 -14.71 -1.97 4.79
N ASN A 206 -15.68 -1.18 4.33
CA ASN A 206 -17.09 -1.47 4.49
C ASN A 206 -17.63 -2.21 3.24
N PRO A 207 -18.05 -3.48 3.35
CA PRO A 207 -18.43 -4.29 2.19
C PRO A 207 -19.69 -3.77 1.45
N ASN A 208 -20.50 -2.94 2.09
CA ASN A 208 -21.73 -2.44 1.47
C ASN A 208 -21.50 -1.27 0.50
N TYR A 209 -20.38 -0.55 0.66
CA TYR A 209 -20.09 0.69 -0.08
C TYR A 209 -18.73 0.69 -0.75
N GLN A 210 -17.89 -0.30 -0.47
CA GLN A 210 -16.51 -0.36 -0.95
C GLN A 210 -16.25 -1.72 -1.57
N ARG A 211 -15.47 -1.72 -2.66
CA ARG A 211 -14.97 -2.92 -3.32
C ARG A 211 -13.48 -3.01 -3.05
N PHE A 212 -12.95 -4.22 -3.08
CA PHE A 212 -11.52 -4.41 -3.03
C PHE A 212 -11.07 -5.47 -4.02
N GLU A 213 -9.80 -5.38 -4.36
CA GLU A 213 -9.06 -6.36 -5.13
C GLU A 213 -7.79 -6.74 -4.35
N ILE A 214 -7.39 -8.01 -4.42
CA ILE A 214 -6.06 -8.44 -4.00
C ILE A 214 -5.18 -8.40 -5.25
N LEU A 215 -4.27 -7.42 -5.28
CA LEU A 215 -3.41 -7.15 -6.43
C LEU A 215 -2.22 -8.11 -6.49
N ALA A 216 -1.68 -8.48 -5.34
CA ALA A 216 -0.52 -9.34 -5.24
C ALA A 216 -0.50 -10.09 -3.91
N LEU A 217 0.10 -11.28 -3.95
CA LEU A 217 0.45 -12.07 -2.78
C LEU A 217 1.84 -12.64 -3.03
N ALA A 218 2.74 -12.45 -2.07
CA ALA A 218 4.09 -12.98 -2.13
C ALA A 218 4.45 -13.71 -0.83
N GLU A 219 4.84 -14.99 -0.96
CA GLU A 219 5.50 -15.74 0.11
C GLU A 219 6.87 -15.13 0.40
N MET A 220 7.24 -15.12 1.67
CA MET A 220 8.49 -14.55 2.14
C MET A 220 9.31 -15.59 2.88
N GLU A 221 10.50 -15.87 2.37
CA GLU A 221 11.50 -16.64 3.12
C GLU A 221 12.10 -15.78 4.26
N PRO A 222 11.98 -16.19 5.53
CA PRO A 222 12.65 -15.52 6.62
C PRO A 222 14.18 -15.68 6.48
N GLY A 223 14.90 -14.60 6.17
CA GLY A 223 16.36 -14.55 6.32
C GLY A 223 17.24 -14.59 5.06
N LYS A 224 16.70 -14.62 3.83
CA LYS A 224 17.54 -14.56 2.60
C LYS A 224 17.87 -13.16 2.06
N ASN A 225 17.46 -12.08 2.73
CA ASN A 225 17.67 -10.71 2.22
C ASN A 225 18.06 -9.70 3.33
N VAL A 226 19.14 -9.98 4.05
CA VAL A 226 19.86 -8.96 4.85
C VAL A 226 21.29 -8.88 4.33
#